data_AF-A0A3L7P2M8-F1
#
_entry.id   AF-A0A3L7P2M8-F1
#
_cell.length_a   1.000
_cell.length_b   1.000
_cell.length_c   1.000
_cell.angle_alpha   90.00
_cell.angle_beta   90.00
_cell.angle_gamma   90.00
#
_symmetry.space_group_name_H-M   'P 1'
#
loop_
_entity.id
_entity.type
_entity.pdbx_description
1 polymer ?
#
loop_
_entity_poly.entity_id
_entity_poly.type
_entity_poly.pdbx_seq_one_letter_code
_entity_poly.pdbx_strand_id
1 'polypeptide(L)'
;MALYLKLVLFLGLAWVGLGLAILSGLLSGPWAQIPLGDGSFSAGWLALGLGLYNLVRWYHRQGMLQTRQWQRDQVAHREKLLDETKRQP
;
A
#
# COMPACT_ATOMS: atom_id res chain seq x y z
N MET A 1 11.95 2.97 -8.51
CA MET A 1 10.98 2.10 -7.79
C MET A 1 10.59 2.64 -6.42
N ALA A 2 11.54 3.14 -5.61
CA ALA A 2 11.24 3.69 -4.27
C ALA A 2 10.33 4.94 -4.26
N LEU A 3 10.50 5.86 -5.23
CA LEU A 3 9.65 7.07 -5.34
C LEU A 3 8.17 6.71 -5.55
N TYR A 4 7.89 5.73 -6.40
CA TYR A 4 6.54 5.25 -6.66
C TYR A 4 5.87 4.69 -5.41
N LEU A 5 6.59 3.90 -4.60
CA LEU A 5 6.04 3.39 -3.34
C LEU A 5 5.71 4.54 -2.37
N LYS A 6 6.59 5.54 -2.26
CA LYS A 6 6.34 6.71 -1.40
C LYS A 6 5.10 7.46 -1.88
N LEU A 7 4.94 7.67 -3.19
CA LEU A 7 3.76 8.32 -3.77
C LEU A 7 2.46 7.56 -3.47
N VAL A 8 2.44 6.23 -3.60
CA VAL A 8 1.25 5.42 -3.28
C VAL A 8 0.90 5.50 -1.78
N LEU A 9 1.90 5.52 -0.90
CA LEU A 9 1.69 5.71 0.53
C LEU A 9 1.09 7.09 0.84
N PHE A 10 1.71 8.17 0.34
CA PHE A 10 1.22 9.54 0.56
C PHE A 10 -0.17 9.73 -0.01
N LEU A 11 -0.43 9.20 -1.20
CA LEU A 11 -1.75 9.26 -1.82
C LEU A 11 -2.78 8.47 -1.00
N GLY A 12 -2.43 7.29 -0.50
CA GLY A 12 -3.28 6.51 0.39
C GLY A 12 -3.64 7.27 1.68
N LEU A 13 -2.64 7.85 2.35
CA LEU A 13 -2.85 8.67 3.54
C LEU A 13 -3.69 9.92 3.28
N ALA A 14 -3.46 10.59 2.15
CA ALA A 14 -4.25 11.75 1.73
C ALA A 14 -5.72 11.37 1.52
N TRP A 15 -5.99 10.23 0.87
CA TRP A 15 -7.36 9.72 0.69
C TRP A 15 -8.03 9.33 2.01
N VAL A 16 -7.30 8.70 2.95
CA VAL A 16 -7.83 8.40 4.29
C VAL A 16 -8.18 9.69 5.04
N GLY A 17 -7.25 10.67 5.05
CA GLY A 17 -7.47 11.95 5.71
C GLY A 17 -8.66 12.72 5.11
N LEU A 18 -8.76 12.75 3.78
CA LEU A 18 -9.88 13.35 3.06
C LEU A 18 -11.20 12.64 3.40
N GLY A 19 -11.23 11.31 3.41
CA GLY A 19 -12.41 10.52 3.76
C GLY A 19 -12.88 10.79 5.19
N LEU A 20 -11.96 10.84 6.15
CA LEU A 20 -12.27 11.19 7.54
C LEU A 20 -12.76 12.63 7.69
N ALA A 21 -12.16 13.59 6.98
CA ALA A 21 -12.60 14.98 7.00
C ALA A 21 -14.04 15.13 6.46
N ILE A 22 -14.39 14.38 5.41
CA ILE A 22 -15.76 14.37 4.87
C ILE A 22 -16.73 13.69 5.83
N LEU A 23 -16.38 12.54 6.40
CA LEU A 23 -17.26 11.78 7.29
C LEU A 23 -17.47 12.45 8.65
N SER A 24 -16.48 13.18 9.14
CA SER A 24 -16.59 13.98 10.38
C SER A 24 -17.38 15.29 10.18
N GLY A 25 -17.71 15.64 8.95
CA GLY A 25 -18.37 16.91 8.61
C GLY A 25 -17.43 18.13 8.60
N LEU A 26 -16.12 17.93 8.83
CA LEU A 26 -15.10 18.98 8.71
C LEU A 26 -15.04 19.56 7.29
N LEU A 27 -15.22 18.68 6.30
CA LEU A 27 -15.44 19.06 4.91
C LEU A 27 -16.87 18.66 4.52
N SER A 28 -17.67 19.64 4.12
CA SER A 28 -19.04 19.43 3.67
C SER A 28 -19.30 20.21 2.38
N GLY A 29 -20.20 19.68 1.55
CA GLY A 29 -20.60 20.31 0.30
C GLY A 29 -21.37 19.36 -0.61
N PRO A 30 -21.91 19.86 -1.73
CA PRO A 30 -22.68 19.06 -2.70
C PRO A 30 -21.90 17.86 -3.26
N TRP A 31 -20.57 17.96 -3.27
CA TRP A 31 -19.63 16.93 -3.71
C TRP A 31 -19.35 15.85 -2.65
N ALA A 32 -19.68 16.12 -1.39
CA ALA A 32 -19.50 15.18 -0.28
C ALA A 32 -20.60 14.11 -0.24
N GLN A 33 -21.75 14.37 -0.88
CA GLN A 33 -22.87 13.44 -0.98
C GLN A 33 -23.17 13.16 -2.45
N ILE A 34 -23.16 11.88 -2.80
CA ILE A 34 -23.49 11.39 -4.14
C ILE A 34 -24.92 10.84 -4.07
N PRO A 35 -25.88 11.39 -4.84
CA PRO A 35 -27.24 10.86 -4.87
C PRO A 35 -27.25 9.50 -5.58
N LEU A 36 -27.80 8.48 -4.91
CA LEU A 36 -27.98 7.12 -5.42
C LEU A 36 -29.43 6.71 -5.23
N GLY A 37 -30.24 6.98 -6.27
CA GLY A 37 -31.69 6.79 -6.21
C GLY A 37 -32.31 7.64 -5.11
N ASP A 38 -33.02 6.99 -4.17
CA ASP A 38 -33.67 7.65 -3.03
C ASP A 38 -32.71 7.88 -1.84
N GLY A 39 -31.46 7.40 -1.92
CA GLY A 39 -30.48 7.49 -0.85
C GLY A 39 -29.30 8.43 -1.17
N SER A 40 -28.75 9.07 -0.14
CA SER A 40 -27.50 9.83 -0.25
C SER A 40 -26.32 8.96 0.20
N PHE A 41 -25.31 8.78 -0.66
CA PHE A 41 -24.07 8.08 -0.30
C PHE A 41 -22.94 9.07 -0.05
N SER A 42 -22.22 8.92 1.06
CA SER A 42 -21.09 9.82 1.37
C SER A 42 -19.87 9.48 0.52
N ALA A 43 -19.35 10.47 -0.20
CA ALA A 43 -18.07 10.39 -0.91
C ALA A 43 -16.90 10.11 0.05
N GLY A 44 -17.06 10.37 1.35
CA GLY A 44 -16.07 10.04 2.37
C GLY A 44 -15.80 8.54 2.50
N TRP A 45 -16.82 7.70 2.28
CA TRP A 45 -16.64 6.24 2.24
C TRP A 45 -15.82 5.78 1.02
N LEU A 46 -16.02 6.40 -0.14
CA LEU A 46 -15.21 6.13 -1.33
C LEU A 46 -13.75 6.53 -1.10
N ALA A 47 -13.54 7.72 -0.54
CA ALA A 47 -12.21 8.21 -0.20
C ALA A 47 -11.50 7.29 0.81
N LEU A 48 -12.21 6.83 1.85
CA LEU A 48 -11.65 5.83 2.77
C LEU A 48 -11.29 4.52 2.06
N GLY A 49 -12.17 3.99 1.22
CA GLY A 49 -11.92 2.77 0.46
C GLY A 49 -10.68 2.87 -0.44
N LEU A 50 -10.55 3.99 -1.17
CA LEU A 50 -9.38 4.29 -2.00
C LEU A 50 -8.10 4.44 -1.17
N GLY A 51 -8.21 5.07 0.00
CA GLY A 51 -7.11 5.21 0.95
C GLY A 51 -6.60 3.87 1.43
N LEU A 52 -7.49 3.06 2.01
CA LEU A 52 -7.20 1.71 2.50
C LEU A 52 -6.63 0.81 1.41
N TYR A 53 -7.22 0.83 0.20
CA TYR A 53 -6.72 0.07 -0.94
C TYR A 53 -5.26 0.42 -1.28
N ASN A 54 -4.91 1.72 -1.30
CA ASN A 54 -3.54 2.16 -1.57
C ASN A 54 -2.57 1.79 -0.44
N LEU A 55 -3.00 1.85 0.83
CA LEU A 55 -2.20 1.38 1.97
C LEU A 55 -1.91 -0.13 1.87
N VAL A 56 -2.93 -0.95 1.61
CA VAL A 56 -2.77 -2.40 1.43
C VAL A 56 -1.85 -2.70 0.24
N ARG A 57 -2.03 -1.99 -0.87
CA ARG A 57 -1.18 -2.14 -2.07
C ARG A 57 0.28 -1.77 -1.79
N TRP A 58 0.52 -0.73 -1.01
CA TRP A 58 1.87 -0.35 -0.57
C TRP A 58 2.47 -1.43 0.33
N TYR A 59 1.72 -1.91 1.32
CA TYR A 59 2.16 -2.95 2.25
C TYR A 59 2.54 -4.25 1.52
N HIS A 60 1.66 -4.72 0.62
CA HIS A 60 1.93 -5.91 -0.18
C HIS A 60 3.19 -5.76 -1.05
N ARG A 61 3.42 -4.58 -1.64
CA ARG A 61 4.64 -4.33 -2.42
C ARG A 61 5.90 -4.23 -1.56
N GLN A 62 5.82 -3.67 -0.35
CA GLN A 62 6.93 -3.69 0.61
C GLN A 62 7.30 -5.12 1.00
N GLY A 63 6.30 -5.93 1.33
CA GLY A 63 6.50 -7.34 1.68
C GLY A 63 7.23 -8.11 0.58
N MET A 64 6.81 -7.96 -0.68
CA MET A 64 7.47 -8.62 -1.83
C MET A 64 8.92 -8.17 -2.04
N LEU A 65 9.28 -6.93 -1.71
CA LEU A 65 10.66 -6.45 -1.82
C LEU A 65 11.55 -7.10 -0.76
N GLN A 66 11.05 -7.26 0.47
CA GLN A 66 11.76 -7.98 1.53
C GLN A 66 11.91 -9.47 1.22
N THR A 67 10.88 -10.12 0.68
CA THR A 67 10.98 -11.55 0.33
C THR A 67 12.01 -11.80 -0.77
N ARG A 68 12.10 -10.89 -1.74
CA ARG A 68 13.11 -10.99 -2.82
C ARG A 68 14.53 -10.82 -2.30
N GLN A 69 14.75 -9.96 -1.30
CA GLN A 69 16.06 -9.83 -0.66
C GLN A 69 16.41 -11.10 0.11
N TRP A 70 15.47 -11.62 0.91
CA TRP A 70 15.66 -12.85 1.65
C TRP A 70 15.93 -14.07 0.75
N GLN A 71 15.26 -14.17 -0.40
CA GLN A 71 15.54 -15.23 -1.39
C GLN A 71 16.92 -15.08 -2.02
N ARG A 72 17.38 -13.86 -2.30
CA ARG A 72 18.73 -13.63 -2.85
C ARG A 72 19.81 -14.00 -1.84
N ASP A 73 19.61 -13.66 -0.57
CA ASP A 73 20.55 -14.00 0.49
C ASP A 73 20.62 -15.51 0.72
N GLN A 74 19.48 -16.21 0.66
CA GLN A 74 19.41 -17.67 0.71
C GLN A 74 20.18 -18.34 -0.44
N VAL A 75 20.02 -17.84 -1.68
CA VAL A 75 20.74 -18.39 -2.85
C VAL A 75 22.24 -18.12 -2.73
N ALA A 76 22.63 -16.89 -2.40
CA ALA A 76 24.04 -16.53 -2.22
C ALA A 76 24.71 -17.33 -1.08
N HIS A 77 23.97 -17.63 -0.01
CA HIS A 77 24.47 -18.46 1.08
C HIS A 77 24.66 -19.93 0.66
N ARG A 78 23.72 -20.48 -0.13
CA ARG A 78 23.84 -21.84 -0.70
C ARG A 78 25.01 -21.96 -1.67
N GLU A 79 25.21 -20.98 -2.53
CA GLU A 79 26.35 -20.97 -3.47
C GLU A 79 27.69 -20.98 -2.73
N LYS A 80 27.83 -20.17 -1.67
CA LYS A 80 29.03 -20.15 -0.83
C LYS A 80 29.31 -21.51 -0.17
N LEU A 81 28.29 -22.15 0.39
CA LEU A 81 28.42 -23.47 1.01
C LEU A 81 28.87 -24.53 -0.02
N LEU A 82 28.30 -24.51 -1.23
CA LEU A 82 28.69 -25.43 -2.30
C LEU A 82 30.15 -25.21 -2.77
N ASP A 83 30.59 -23.96 -2.85
CA ASP A 83 31.98 -23.63 -3.19
C ASP A 83 32.98 -24.04 -2.10
N GLU A 84 32.61 -23.90 -0.82
CA GLU A 84 33.41 -24.41 0.30
C GLU A 84 33.50 -25.94 0.29
N THR A 85 32.40 -26.62 -0.02
CA THR A 85 32.36 -28.09 -0.09
C THR A 85 33.19 -28.62 -1.27
N LYS A 86 33.25 -27.89 -2.38
CA LYS A 86 34.13 -28.22 -3.53
C LYS A 86 35.62 -27.97 -3.26
N ARG A 87 35.96 -27.11 -2.30
CA ARG A 87 37.35 -26.75 -1.97
C ARG A 87 37.97 -27.63 -0.89
N GLN A 88 37.17 -28.38 -0.13
CA GLN A 88 37.67 -29.40 0.78
C GLN A 88 37.57 -30.77 0.08
N PRO A 89 38.69 -31.37 -0.35
CA PRO A 89 38.71 -32.72 -0.94
C PRO A 89 38.46 -33.81 0.10
#